data_AF-A0A929PKJ8-F1
#
_entry.id   AF-A0A929PKJ8-F1
#
_cell.length_a   1.000
_cell.length_b   1.000
_cell.length_c   1.000
_cell.angle_alpha   90.00
_cell.angle_beta   90.00
_cell.angle_gamma   90.00
#
_symmetry.space_group_name_H-M   'P 1'
#
loop_
_entity.id
_entity.type
_entity.pdbx_description
1 polymer ?
#
loop_
_entity_poly.entity_id
_entity_poly.type
_entity_poly.pdbx_seq_one_letter_code
_entity_poly.pdbx_strand_id
1 'polypeptide(L)'
;MIGGFQNITKIPELKKRIIFSFLMLAVYRLGCHIPTPGIDAAALAAFFSARQGTLFGLFDMFSGGALRRLSVMALGIMPYISAAIILELLTVVVPYLEKLKKEGEAGRKKITRYTRYGTVILSLIQGLGISVGLESMTSPEGTLIVPLGGWGFRLMSMITLAAGTTFLMW
;
A
#
# COMPACT_ATOMS: atom_id res chain seq x y z
N MET A 1 -5.14 21.95 -26.95
CA MET A 1 -5.31 20.93 -25.88
C MET A 1 -6.58 20.11 -26.03
N ILE A 2 -7.74 20.70 -26.39
CA ILE A 2 -9.02 19.97 -26.55
C ILE A 2 -9.01 18.93 -27.70
N GLY A 3 -8.35 19.23 -28.83
CA GLY A 3 -8.24 18.29 -29.95
C GLY A 3 -7.46 16.99 -29.63
N GLY A 4 -6.53 17.03 -28.67
CA GLY A 4 -5.83 15.85 -28.18
C GLY A 4 -6.78 14.87 -27.48
N PHE A 5 -7.67 15.38 -26.62
CA PHE A 5 -8.68 14.57 -25.93
C PHE A 5 -9.73 13.97 -26.86
N GLN A 6 -10.11 14.67 -27.94
CA GLN A 6 -11.03 14.12 -28.94
C GLN A 6 -10.41 12.96 -29.74
N ASN A 7 -9.11 13.03 -30.05
CA ASN A 7 -8.41 11.98 -30.79
C ASN A 7 -8.16 10.70 -29.96
N ILE A 8 -8.16 10.79 -28.63
CA ILE A 8 -8.06 9.62 -27.74
C ILE A 8 -9.19 8.61 -28.01
N THR A 9 -10.41 9.09 -28.28
CA THR A 9 -11.56 8.23 -28.55
C THR A 9 -11.55 7.60 -29.95
N LYS A 10 -10.79 8.20 -30.88
CA LYS A 10 -10.67 7.76 -32.27
C LYS A 10 -9.60 6.67 -32.45
N ILE A 11 -8.58 6.63 -31.60
CA ILE A 11 -7.52 5.62 -31.68
C ILE A 11 -7.92 4.42 -30.81
N PRO A 12 -8.24 3.26 -31.41
CA PRO A 12 -8.76 2.11 -30.68
C PRO A 12 -7.77 1.55 -29.64
N GLU A 13 -6.46 1.69 -29.88
CA GLU A 13 -5.43 1.28 -28.92
C GLU A 13 -5.42 2.15 -27.65
N LEU A 14 -5.50 3.47 -27.80
CA LEU A 14 -5.57 4.42 -26.68
C LEU A 14 -6.84 4.21 -25.86
N LYS A 15 -8.00 4.04 -26.53
CA LYS A 15 -9.26 3.73 -25.86
C LYS A 15 -9.17 2.45 -25.02
N LYS A 16 -8.56 1.37 -25.55
CA LYS A 16 -8.35 0.11 -24.80
C LYS A 16 -7.46 0.32 -23.57
N ARG A 17 -6.33 1.04 -23.71
CA ARG A 17 -5.42 1.31 -22.58
C ARG A 17 -6.10 2.12 -21.48
N ILE A 18 -6.89 3.13 -21.83
CA ILE A 18 -7.61 3.96 -20.85
C ILE A 18 -8.67 3.15 -20.13
N ILE A 19 -9.48 2.36 -20.85
CA ILE A 19 -10.49 1.50 -20.23
C ILE A 19 -9.81 0.50 -19.28
N PHE A 20 -8.69 -0.10 -19.69
CA PHE A 20 -7.91 -0.99 -18.83
C PHE A 20 -7.43 -0.28 -17.56
N SER A 21 -6.87 0.94 -17.67
CA SER A 21 -6.45 1.72 -16.50
C SER A 21 -7.62 2.04 -15.56
N PHE A 22 -8.77 2.45 -16.09
CA PHE A 22 -9.98 2.68 -15.27
C PHE A 22 -10.48 1.40 -14.60
N LEU A 23 -10.42 0.25 -15.29
CA LEU A 23 -10.79 -1.03 -14.73
C LEU A 23 -9.85 -1.43 -13.57
N MET A 24 -8.54 -1.25 -13.73
CA MET A 24 -7.56 -1.48 -12.67
C MET A 24 -7.80 -0.56 -11.46
N LEU A 25 -8.13 0.72 -11.69
CA LEU A 25 -8.50 1.65 -10.61
C LEU A 25 -9.80 1.24 -9.90
N ALA A 26 -10.78 0.69 -10.63
CA ALA A 26 -12.00 0.17 -10.04
C ALA A 26 -11.72 -1.06 -9.16
N VAL A 27 -10.85 -1.99 -9.60
CA VAL A 27 -10.41 -3.14 -8.81
C VAL A 27 -9.67 -2.69 -7.54
N TYR A 28 -8.75 -1.73 -7.65
CA TYR A 28 -8.11 -1.11 -6.49
C TYR A 28 -9.15 -0.56 -5.50
N ARG A 29 -10.14 0.19 -6.02
CA ARG A 29 -11.16 0.81 -5.18
C ARG A 29 -12.01 -0.23 -4.45
N LEU A 30 -12.39 -1.32 -5.12
CA LEU A 30 -13.09 -2.45 -4.51
C LEU A 30 -12.24 -3.07 -3.40
N GLY A 31 -10.93 -3.27 -3.63
CA GLY A 31 -9.99 -3.75 -2.62
C GLY A 31 -9.94 -2.87 -1.37
N CYS A 32 -10.00 -1.55 -1.53
CA CYS A 32 -10.06 -0.61 -0.39
C CYS A 32 -11.34 -0.73 0.45
N HIS A 33 -12.39 -1.40 -0.04
CA HIS A 33 -13.62 -1.63 0.71
C HIS A 33 -13.64 -2.96 1.47
N ILE A 34 -12.70 -3.86 1.22
CA ILE A 34 -12.60 -5.16 1.90
C ILE A 34 -11.78 -4.97 3.19
N PRO A 35 -12.40 -5.05 4.39
CA PRO A 35 -11.69 -4.88 5.65
C PRO A 35 -10.75 -6.06 5.92
N THR A 36 -9.65 -5.80 6.62
CA THR A 36 -8.78 -6.86 7.14
C THR A 36 -9.54 -7.66 8.20
N PRO A 37 -9.48 -9.01 8.18
CA PRO A 37 -10.20 -9.82 9.16
C PRO A 37 -9.80 -9.51 10.61
N GLY A 38 -10.68 -9.76 11.58
CA GLY A 38 -10.38 -9.60 13.00
C GLY A 38 -10.34 -8.16 13.52
N ILE A 39 -10.80 -7.18 12.74
CA ILE A 39 -10.84 -5.77 13.12
C ILE A 39 -12.26 -5.24 13.06
N ASP A 40 -12.64 -4.46 14.06
CA ASP A 40 -13.84 -3.64 14.01
C ASP A 40 -13.56 -2.34 13.23
N ALA A 41 -13.99 -2.33 11.96
CA ALA A 41 -13.82 -1.19 11.07
C ALA A 41 -14.61 0.06 11.53
N ALA A 42 -15.71 -0.11 12.27
CA ALA A 42 -16.49 1.02 12.80
C ALA A 42 -15.76 1.67 13.99
N ALA A 43 -15.24 0.84 14.92
CA ALA A 43 -14.43 1.31 16.04
C ALA A 43 -13.15 2.04 15.56
N LEU A 44 -12.49 1.51 14.52
CA LEU A 44 -11.32 2.15 13.90
C LEU A 44 -11.68 3.46 13.20
N ALA A 45 -12.80 3.51 12.47
CA ALA A 45 -13.24 4.73 11.83
C ALA A 45 -13.59 5.84 12.83
N ALA A 46 -14.17 5.49 13.99
CA ALA A 46 -14.42 6.42 15.08
C ALA A 46 -13.09 6.96 15.67
N PHE A 47 -12.10 6.08 15.88
CA PHE A 47 -10.76 6.48 16.33
C PHE A 47 -10.07 7.46 15.38
N PHE A 48 -10.15 7.22 14.06
CA PHE A 48 -9.56 8.10 13.05
C PHE A 48 -10.32 9.42 12.91
N SER A 49 -11.65 9.41 13.01
CA SER A 49 -12.47 10.63 12.98
C SER A 49 -12.10 11.57 14.14
N ALA A 50 -11.82 11.03 15.33
CA ALA A 50 -11.34 11.81 16.47
C ALA A 50 -9.94 12.40 16.28
N ARG A 51 -9.14 11.88 15.32
CA ARG A 51 -7.74 12.28 15.07
C ARG A 51 -7.50 12.82 13.66
N GLN A 52 -8.55 13.23 12.95
CA GLN A 52 -8.50 13.57 11.52
C GLN A 52 -7.56 14.76 11.21
N GLY A 53 -7.37 15.69 12.15
CA GLY A 53 -6.45 16.84 12.01
C GLY A 53 -4.98 16.54 12.33
N THR A 54 -4.62 15.28 12.62
CA THR A 54 -3.26 14.89 12.98
C THR A 54 -2.51 14.26 11.80
N LEU A 55 -1.23 13.93 12.01
CA LEU A 55 -0.39 13.20 11.04
C LEU A 55 -1.08 11.92 10.51
N PHE A 56 -1.91 11.27 11.32
CA PHE A 56 -2.70 10.09 10.90
C PHE A 56 -3.68 10.38 9.76
N GLY A 57 -4.26 11.59 9.70
CA GLY A 57 -5.12 12.01 8.60
C GLY A 57 -4.35 12.18 7.28
N LEU A 58 -3.11 12.69 7.36
CA LEU A 58 -2.22 12.76 6.20
C LEU A 58 -1.87 11.35 5.68
N PHE A 59 -1.56 10.41 6.56
CA PHE A 59 -1.33 9.01 6.19
C PHE A 59 -2.56 8.36 5.51
N ASP A 60 -3.77 8.62 6.01
CA ASP A 60 -5.00 8.10 5.39
C ASP A 60 -5.22 8.66 3.98
N MET A 61 -4.89 9.94 3.74
CA MET A 61 -4.95 10.57 2.42
C MET A 61 -4.04 9.86 1.40
N PHE A 62 -2.82 9.49 1.81
CA PHE A 62 -1.90 8.72 0.95
C PHE A 62 -2.36 7.28 0.71
N SER A 63 -3.13 6.70 1.64
CA SER A 63 -3.76 5.39 1.46
C SER A 63 -5.06 5.42 0.65
N GLY A 64 -5.58 6.61 0.30
CA GLY A 64 -6.87 6.76 -0.38
C GLY A 64 -8.09 6.40 0.48
N GLY A 65 -7.98 6.49 1.80
CA GLY A 65 -9.03 6.12 2.76
C GLY A 65 -9.06 4.64 3.14
N ALA A 66 -8.02 3.89 2.75
CA ALA A 66 -7.85 2.46 3.02
C ALA A 66 -7.42 2.19 4.47
N LEU A 67 -6.69 3.13 5.09
CA LEU A 67 -6.19 3.02 6.45
C LEU A 67 -7.29 3.23 7.49
N ARG A 68 -8.21 4.18 7.27
CA ARG A 68 -9.35 4.48 8.17
C ARG A 68 -10.22 3.27 8.53
N ARG A 69 -10.27 2.28 7.64
CA ARG A 69 -11.06 1.04 7.80
C ARG A 69 -10.19 -0.23 7.80
N LEU A 70 -8.87 -0.04 7.89
CA LEU A 70 -7.83 -1.04 7.67
C LEU A 70 -8.19 -2.10 6.62
N SER A 71 -8.38 -1.66 5.38
CA SER A 71 -8.65 -2.60 4.29
C SER A 71 -7.44 -3.48 3.97
N VAL A 72 -7.65 -4.53 3.17
CA VAL A 72 -6.55 -5.35 2.63
C VAL A 72 -5.51 -4.50 1.87
N MET A 73 -5.92 -3.33 1.36
CA MET A 73 -5.07 -2.35 0.67
C MET A 73 -4.56 -1.22 1.58
N ALA A 74 -4.63 -1.36 2.91
CA ALA A 74 -4.34 -0.26 3.85
C ALA A 74 -2.91 0.29 3.75
N LEU A 75 -1.91 -0.57 3.48
CA LEU A 75 -0.53 -0.14 3.25
C LEU A 75 -0.35 0.57 1.89
N GLY A 76 -1.26 0.32 0.94
CA GLY A 76 -1.18 0.86 -0.42
C GLY A 76 0.14 0.54 -1.12
N ILE A 77 0.61 1.50 -1.91
CA ILE A 77 1.90 1.44 -2.63
C ILE A 77 3.08 1.95 -1.78
N MET A 78 2.84 2.42 -0.55
CA MET A 78 3.87 3.03 0.30
C MET A 78 5.07 2.11 0.57
N PRO A 79 4.91 0.80 0.86
CA PRO A 79 6.06 -0.07 1.05
C PRO A 79 6.95 -0.16 -0.19
N TYR A 80 6.38 -0.06 -1.40
CA TYR A 80 7.14 -0.02 -2.65
C TYR A 80 7.92 1.27 -2.80
N ILE A 81 7.29 2.42 -2.52
CA ILE A 81 7.94 3.73 -2.56
C ILE A 81 9.11 3.75 -1.58
N SER A 82 8.90 3.27 -0.35
CA SER A 82 9.96 3.17 0.66
C SER A 82 11.09 2.25 0.22
N ALA A 83 10.79 1.05 -0.31
CA ALA A 83 11.81 0.14 -0.82
C ALA A 83 12.63 0.75 -1.97
N ALA A 84 11.97 1.50 -2.86
CA ALA A 84 12.62 2.18 -3.98
C ALA A 84 13.59 3.26 -3.49
N ILE A 85 13.18 4.08 -2.53
CA ILE A 85 14.03 5.11 -1.92
C ILE A 85 15.21 4.47 -1.18
N ILE A 86 14.98 3.40 -0.43
CA ILE A 86 16.05 2.68 0.27
C ILE A 86 17.10 2.16 -0.72
N LEU A 87 16.68 1.51 -1.82
CA LEU A 87 17.63 1.04 -2.81
C LEU A 87 18.32 2.18 -3.55
N GLU A 88 17.61 3.27 -3.84
CA GLU A 88 18.19 4.44 -4.49
C GLU A 88 19.29 5.06 -3.63
N LEU A 89 19.07 5.20 -2.32
CA LEU A 89 20.08 5.66 -1.37
C LEU A 89 21.23 4.65 -1.23
N LEU A 90 20.93 3.35 -1.18
CA LEU A 90 21.95 2.30 -1.15
C LEU A 90 22.82 2.26 -2.41
N THR A 91 22.33 2.75 -3.56
CA THR A 91 23.18 2.87 -4.76
C THR A 91 24.33 3.88 -4.59
N VAL A 92 24.20 4.83 -3.66
CA VAL A 92 25.25 5.83 -3.35
C VAL A 92 26.29 5.25 -2.38
N VAL A 93 25.87 4.36 -1.49
CA VAL A 93 26.71 3.81 -0.41
C VAL A 93 27.37 2.49 -0.81
N VAL A 94 26.68 1.66 -1.61
CA VAL A 94 27.12 0.30 -1.96
C VAL A 94 27.64 0.28 -3.39
N PRO A 95 28.97 0.09 -3.60
CA PRO A 95 29.58 0.18 -4.94
C PRO A 95 29.10 -0.90 -5.92
N TYR A 96 28.62 -2.04 -5.40
CA TYR A 96 27.99 -3.08 -6.24
C TYR A 96 26.67 -2.60 -6.87
N LEU A 97 25.83 -1.92 -6.08
CA LEU A 97 24.55 -1.39 -6.57
C LEU A 97 24.77 -0.20 -7.50
N GLU A 98 25.78 0.62 -7.24
CA GLU A 98 26.22 1.69 -8.14
C GLU A 98 26.63 1.16 -9.51
N LYS A 99 27.45 0.10 -9.54
CA LYS A 99 27.85 -0.59 -10.78
C LYS A 99 26.64 -1.15 -11.52
N LEU A 100 25.73 -1.80 -10.80
CA LEU A 100 24.47 -2.28 -11.38
C LEU A 100 23.67 -1.13 -12.02
N LYS A 101 23.59 0.02 -11.38
CA LYS A 101 22.89 1.19 -11.93
C LYS A 101 23.55 1.69 -13.24
N LYS A 102 24.88 1.57 -13.34
CA LYS A 102 25.68 1.93 -14.53
C LYS A 102 25.60 0.90 -15.67
N GLU A 103 25.17 -0.34 -15.42
CA GLU A 103 24.96 -1.39 -16.45
C GLU A 103 23.77 -1.11 -17.40
N GLY A 104 23.09 0.04 -17.27
CA GLY A 104 22.00 0.44 -18.16
C GLY A 104 20.69 -0.31 -17.89
N GLU A 105 20.03 -0.81 -18.93
CA GLU A 105 18.71 -1.46 -18.79
C GLU A 105 18.74 -2.76 -17.99
N ALA A 106 19.76 -3.59 -18.18
CA ALA A 106 19.86 -4.88 -17.52
C ALA A 106 20.03 -4.71 -16.00
N GLY A 107 20.86 -3.75 -15.59
CA GLY A 107 21.09 -3.42 -14.19
C GLY A 107 19.89 -2.73 -13.53
N ARG A 108 19.21 -1.82 -14.23
CA ARG A 108 17.93 -1.25 -13.79
C ARG A 108 16.89 -2.34 -13.50
N LYS A 109 16.74 -3.34 -14.38
CA LYS A 109 15.80 -4.47 -14.16
C LYS A 109 16.14 -5.27 -12.89
N LYS A 110 17.43 -5.48 -12.59
CA LYS A 110 17.87 -6.14 -11.35
C LYS A 110 17.54 -5.29 -10.11
N ILE A 111 17.80 -3.98 -10.16
CA ILE A 111 17.44 -3.06 -9.05
C ILE A 111 15.93 -3.10 -8.81
N THR A 112 15.11 -3.00 -9.87
CA THR A 112 13.64 -3.10 -9.73
C THR A 112 13.22 -4.43 -9.11
N ARG A 113 13.89 -5.55 -9.45
CA ARG A 113 13.61 -6.85 -8.83
C ARG A 113 13.93 -6.85 -7.34
N TYR A 114 15.06 -6.26 -6.93
CA TYR A 114 15.40 -6.09 -5.52
C TYR A 114 14.42 -5.17 -4.79
N THR A 115 13.96 -4.08 -5.42
CA THR A 115 12.93 -3.21 -4.87
C THR A 115 11.65 -3.99 -4.60
N ARG A 116 11.22 -4.85 -5.55
CA ARG A 116 10.04 -5.70 -5.38
C ARG A 116 10.18 -6.67 -4.21
N TYR A 117 11.34 -7.33 -4.06
CA TYR A 117 11.58 -8.20 -2.90
C TYR A 117 11.64 -7.43 -1.58
N GLY A 118 12.31 -6.27 -1.58
CA GLY A 118 12.35 -5.37 -0.43
C GLY A 118 10.95 -4.89 -0.02
N THR A 119 10.07 -4.64 -0.99
CA THR A 119 8.68 -4.26 -0.75
C THR A 119 7.92 -5.34 0.03
N VAL A 120 8.05 -6.60 -0.36
CA VAL A 120 7.39 -7.72 0.34
C VAL A 120 7.89 -7.81 1.78
N ILE A 121 9.21 -7.76 1.99
CA ILE A 121 9.82 -7.82 3.33
C ILE A 121 9.35 -6.64 4.20
N LEU A 122 9.39 -5.42 3.65
CA LEU A 122 8.91 -4.23 4.36
C LEU A 122 7.43 -4.32 4.69
N SER A 123 6.60 -4.83 3.78
CA SER A 123 5.15 -4.98 4.02
C SER A 123 4.86 -5.98 5.13
N LEU A 124 5.65 -7.06 5.26
CA LEU A 124 5.53 -8.01 6.36
C LEU A 124 5.91 -7.37 7.70
N ILE A 125 7.04 -6.67 7.75
CA ILE A 125 7.51 -5.99 8.98
C ILE A 125 6.52 -4.89 9.40
N GLN A 126 6.08 -4.06 8.46
CA GLN A 126 5.10 -3.00 8.71
C GLN A 126 3.74 -3.57 9.08
N GLY A 127 3.28 -4.61 8.40
CA GLY A 127 2.02 -5.29 8.72
C GLY A 127 2.03 -5.87 10.14
N LEU A 128 3.15 -6.47 10.56
CA LEU A 128 3.32 -6.93 11.94
C LEU A 128 3.29 -5.76 12.92
N GLY A 129 4.05 -4.68 12.67
CA GLY A 129 4.07 -3.49 13.52
C GLY A 129 2.68 -2.85 13.67
N ILE A 130 1.93 -2.75 12.58
CA ILE A 130 0.55 -2.25 12.57
C ILE A 130 -0.37 -3.18 13.37
N SER A 131 -0.26 -4.50 13.18
CA SER A 131 -1.10 -5.46 13.90
C SER A 131 -0.91 -5.38 15.42
N VAL A 132 0.34 -5.29 15.89
CA VAL A 132 0.64 -5.12 17.32
C VAL A 132 0.14 -3.77 17.83
N GLY A 133 0.31 -2.70 17.04
CA GLY A 133 -0.21 -1.38 17.37
C GLY A 133 -1.73 -1.38 17.53
N LEU A 134 -2.46 -2.00 16.61
CA LEU A 134 -3.92 -2.06 16.61
C LEU A 134 -4.50 -2.85 17.78
N GLU A 135 -3.83 -3.91 18.23
CA GLU A 135 -4.25 -4.64 19.43
C GLU A 135 -4.26 -3.77 20.69
N SER A 136 -3.36 -2.80 20.76
CA SER A 136 -3.27 -1.85 21.87
C SER A 136 -4.20 -0.63 21.73
N MET A 137 -4.92 -0.52 20.61
CA MET A 137 -5.79 0.63 20.34
C MET A 137 -7.25 0.36 20.72
N THR A 138 -7.83 1.39 21.31
CA THR A 138 -9.23 1.42 21.74
C THR A 138 -9.92 2.63 21.13
N SER A 139 -11.16 2.45 20.68
CA SER A 139 -12.00 3.56 20.24
C SER A 139 -12.25 4.57 21.37
N PRO A 140 -12.66 5.82 21.07
CA PRO A 140 -13.02 6.80 22.09
C PRO A 140 -14.09 6.32 23.07
N GLU A 141 -14.93 5.36 22.66
CA GLU A 141 -16.01 4.76 23.45
C GLU A 141 -15.58 3.54 24.28
N GLY A 142 -14.29 3.17 24.24
CA GLY A 142 -13.77 2.03 25.01
C GLY A 142 -13.83 0.68 24.28
N THR A 143 -14.41 0.62 23.07
CA THR A 143 -14.45 -0.61 22.26
C THR A 143 -13.06 -0.94 21.71
N LEU A 144 -12.61 -2.17 21.90
CA LEU A 144 -11.36 -2.69 21.35
C LEU A 144 -11.44 -2.76 19.83
N ILE A 145 -10.41 -2.25 19.15
CA ILE A 145 -10.33 -2.31 17.68
C ILE A 145 -10.10 -3.75 17.20
N VAL A 146 -9.42 -4.55 18.02
CA VAL A 146 -9.17 -5.98 17.79
C VAL A 146 -9.84 -6.77 18.91
N PRO A 147 -11.05 -7.33 18.69
CA PRO A 147 -11.79 -8.06 19.72
C PRO A 147 -11.10 -9.36 20.16
N LEU A 148 -10.41 -10.02 19.23
CA LEU A 148 -9.68 -11.28 19.42
C LEU A 148 -8.22 -11.06 19.01
N GLY A 149 -7.40 -10.60 19.96
CA GLY A 149 -5.97 -10.38 19.75
C GLY A 149 -5.13 -11.66 19.80
N GLY A 150 -3.82 -11.51 19.65
CA GLY A 150 -2.83 -12.58 19.79
C GLY A 150 -2.15 -12.95 18.47
N TRP A 151 -1.27 -13.94 18.52
CA TRP A 151 -0.45 -14.34 17.36
C TRP A 151 -1.25 -14.75 16.13
N GLY A 152 -2.46 -15.31 16.31
CA GLY A 152 -3.36 -15.63 15.21
C GLY A 152 -3.79 -14.38 14.42
N PHE A 153 -4.20 -13.32 15.13
CA PHE A 153 -4.55 -12.04 14.50
C PHE A 153 -3.33 -11.39 13.85
N ARG A 154 -2.18 -11.35 14.55
CA ARG A 154 -0.95 -10.71 14.05
C ARG A 154 -0.49 -11.32 12.73
N LEU A 155 -0.41 -12.65 12.66
CA LEU A 155 0.02 -13.36 11.45
C LEU A 155 -1.00 -13.19 10.32
N MET A 156 -2.28 -13.30 10.61
CA MET A 156 -3.34 -13.13 9.62
C MET A 156 -3.32 -11.70 9.05
N SER A 157 -3.24 -10.68 9.89
CA SER A 157 -3.17 -9.27 9.47
C SER A 157 -1.91 -8.98 8.69
N MET A 158 -0.76 -9.48 9.15
CA MET A 158 0.53 -9.34 8.46
C MET A 158 0.47 -9.93 7.05
N ILE A 159 -0.04 -11.16 6.90
CA ILE A 159 -0.16 -11.82 5.59
C ILE A 159 -1.17 -11.09 4.71
N THR A 160 -2.30 -10.66 5.26
CA THR A 160 -3.34 -9.95 4.52
C THR A 160 -2.84 -8.64 3.94
N LEU A 161 -2.16 -7.83 4.76
CA LEU A 161 -1.60 -6.55 4.33
C LEU A 161 -0.45 -6.73 3.33
N ALA A 162 0.43 -7.72 3.55
CA ALA A 162 1.50 -8.04 2.61
C ALA A 162 0.95 -8.56 1.27
N ALA A 163 -0.08 -9.40 1.29
CA ALA A 163 -0.74 -9.88 0.09
C ALA A 163 -1.41 -8.73 -0.69
N GLY A 164 -2.10 -7.83 0.01
CA GLY A 164 -2.70 -6.64 -0.61
C GLY A 164 -1.66 -5.74 -1.28
N THR A 165 -0.59 -5.39 -0.59
CA THR A 165 0.51 -4.59 -1.20
C THR A 165 1.17 -5.31 -2.37
N THR A 166 1.39 -6.62 -2.26
CA THR A 166 1.99 -7.40 -3.35
C THR A 166 1.08 -7.44 -4.58
N PHE A 167 -0.24 -7.53 -4.37
CA PHE A 167 -1.23 -7.45 -5.44
C PHE A 167 -1.23 -6.08 -6.12
N LEU A 168 -1.06 -4.97 -5.38
CA LEU A 168 -0.97 -3.63 -5.99
C LEU A 168 0.31 -3.39 -6.76
N MET A 169 1.39 -4.05 -6.37
CA MET A 169 2.68 -3.96 -7.05
C MET A 169 2.70 -4.74 -8.37
N TRP A 170 1.84 -5.76 -8.50
CA TRP A 170 1.71 -6.61 -9.69
C TRP A 170 1.00 -5.86 -10.82
#